data_AF-A0A7K3DWM5-F1
#
_entry.id   AF-A0A7K3DWM5-F1
#
_cell.length_a   1.000
_cell.length_b   1.000
_cell.length_c   1.000
_cell.angle_alpha   90.00
_cell.angle_beta   90.00
_cell.angle_gamma   90.00
#
_symmetry.space_group_name_H-M   'P 1'
#
loop_
_entity.id
_entity.type
_entity.pdbx_description
1 polymer ?
#
loop_
_entity_poly.entity_id
_entity_poly.type
_entity_poly.pdbx_seq_one_letter_code
_entity_poly.pdbx_strand_id
1 'polypeptide(L)'
;AVAFDGTDRVFGTPARLCLGYPLGRIGTTPEETPGTFGWVGGGGSYVFADTATGTSFALTKNRLTPHFTAAQRLADLTMAEIDAGT
;
A
#
# COMPACT_ATOMS: atom_id res chain seq x y z
N ALA A 1 -16.25 -4.49 -7.35
CA ALA A 1 -16.96 -3.24 -7.00
C ALA A 1 -16.40 -2.71 -5.68
N VAL A 2 -16.38 -1.38 -5.51
CA VAL A 2 -15.98 -0.75 -4.24
C VAL A 2 -16.97 -1.15 -3.15
N ALA A 3 -16.45 -1.66 -2.03
CA ALA A 3 -17.25 -2.10 -0.88
C ALA A 3 -17.31 -1.01 0.22
N PHE A 4 -16.32 -0.13 0.27
CA PHE A 4 -16.25 0.99 1.21
C PHE A 4 -15.50 2.16 0.59
N ASP A 5 -15.98 3.38 0.85
CA ASP A 5 -15.29 4.63 0.54
C ASP A 5 -15.58 5.62 1.67
N GLY A 6 -14.54 6.08 2.37
CA GLY A 6 -14.68 6.96 3.52
C GLY A 6 -13.44 7.03 4.38
N THR A 7 -13.61 7.37 5.66
CA THR A 7 -12.50 7.46 6.62
C THR A 7 -12.26 6.11 7.31
N ASP A 8 -11.03 5.62 7.24
CA ASP A 8 -10.54 4.56 8.13
C ASP A 8 -10.54 5.08 9.56
N ARG A 9 -11.33 4.47 10.44
CA ARG A 9 -11.48 4.90 11.83
C ARG A 9 -10.30 4.50 12.72
N VAL A 10 -9.45 3.58 12.28
CA VAL A 10 -8.23 3.17 13.01
C VAL A 10 -7.11 4.18 12.77
N PHE A 11 -6.91 4.58 11.52
CA PHE A 11 -5.79 5.47 11.13
C PHE A 11 -6.20 6.92 10.86
N GLY A 12 -7.49 7.21 10.77
CA GLY A 12 -8.00 8.56 10.51
C GLY A 12 -7.78 9.05 9.07
N THR A 13 -7.38 8.16 8.15
CA THR A 13 -7.06 8.49 6.77
C THR A 13 -8.22 8.16 5.82
N PRO A 14 -8.33 8.82 4.66
CA PRO A 14 -9.19 8.34 3.58
C PRO A 14 -8.81 6.91 3.18
N ALA A 15 -9.81 6.08 2.92
CA ALA A 15 -9.64 4.71 2.45
C ALA A 15 -10.78 4.32 1.52
N ARG A 16 -10.42 3.68 0.40
CA ARG A 16 -11.35 3.02 -0.51
C ARG A 16 -11.00 1.53 -0.54
N LEU A 17 -11.96 0.67 -0.18
CA LEU A 17 -11.74 -0.77 -0.07
C LEU A 17 -12.52 -1.56 -1.12
N CYS A 18 -11.89 -2.58 -1.67
CA CYS A 18 -12.50 -3.65 -2.46
C CYS A 18 -12.16 -5.00 -1.82
N LEU A 19 -13.18 -5.84 -1.58
CA LEU A 19 -12.98 -7.18 -0.99
C LEU A 19 -12.16 -7.18 0.32
N GLY A 20 -12.25 -6.10 1.10
CA GLY A 20 -11.48 -5.93 2.35
C GLY A 20 -10.07 -5.37 2.19
N TYR A 21 -9.60 -5.09 0.97
CA TYR A 21 -8.28 -4.52 0.71
C TYR A 21 -8.37 -3.04 0.31
N PRO A 22 -7.53 -2.17 0.91
CA PRO A 22 -7.31 -0.82 0.41
C PRO A 22 -6.79 -0.82 -1.02
N LEU A 23 -7.37 0.06 -1.84
CA LEU A 23 -6.92 0.33 -3.19
C LEU A 23 -5.80 1.37 -3.18
N GLY A 24 -4.86 1.22 -4.11
CA GLY A 24 -3.69 2.05 -4.24
C GLY A 24 -2.50 1.56 -3.41
N ARG A 25 -1.32 2.09 -3.72
CA ARG A 25 -0.10 1.90 -2.92
C ARG A 25 -0.05 2.93 -1.80
N ILE A 26 0.64 2.61 -0.72
CA ILE A 26 0.90 3.57 0.36
C ILE A 26 1.53 4.85 -0.20
N GLY A 27 1.02 6.01 0.22
CA GLY A 27 1.50 7.31 -0.26
C GLY A 27 0.97 7.74 -1.64
N THR A 28 0.06 6.96 -2.22
CA THR A 28 -0.56 7.25 -3.53
C THR A 28 -2.08 7.15 -3.45
N THR A 29 -2.76 7.68 -4.45
CA THR A 29 -4.19 7.49 -4.69
C THR A 29 -4.43 6.21 -5.53
N PRO A 30 -5.64 5.62 -5.46
CA PRO A 30 -6.02 4.50 -6.33
C PRO A 30 -5.85 4.80 -7.82
N GLU A 31 -6.00 6.05 -8.23
CA GLU A 31 -5.86 6.52 -9.60
C GLU A 31 -4.39 6.63 -10.04
N GLU A 32 -3.47 6.95 -9.12
CA GLU A 32 -2.02 7.00 -9.40
C GLU A 32 -1.39 5.60 -9.51
N THR A 33 -1.91 4.61 -8.78
CA THR A 33 -1.43 3.22 -8.84
C THR A 33 -2.60 2.24 -9.08
N PRO A 34 -3.18 2.24 -10.29
CA PRO A 34 -4.31 1.38 -10.60
C PRO A 34 -3.93 -0.10 -10.57
N GLY A 35 -4.80 -0.94 -10.00
CA GLY A 35 -4.54 -2.38 -9.87
C GLY A 35 -3.65 -2.77 -8.68
N THR A 36 -3.15 -1.79 -7.93
CA THR A 36 -2.42 -2.03 -6.69
C THR A 36 -3.35 -2.04 -5.49
N PHE A 37 -3.16 -3.00 -4.58
CA PHE A 37 -3.94 -3.11 -3.36
C PHE A 37 -3.11 -3.73 -2.23
N GLY A 38 -3.36 -3.32 -0.99
CA GLY A 38 -2.49 -3.70 0.13
C GLY A 38 -2.89 -3.12 1.48
N TRP A 39 -2.26 -3.58 2.56
CA TRP A 39 -2.63 -3.21 3.93
C TRP A 39 -1.40 -2.81 4.75
N VAL A 40 -1.55 -1.80 5.61
CA VAL A 40 -0.55 -1.32 6.57
C VAL A 40 -0.71 -1.94 7.96
N GLY A 41 0.27 -2.67 8.48
CA GLY A 41 0.19 -3.12 9.87
C GLY A 41 0.43 -1.94 10.83
N GLY A 42 -0.33 -1.84 11.92
CA GLY A 42 -0.20 -0.73 12.90
C GLY A 42 1.19 -0.55 13.52
N GLY A 43 2.06 -1.56 13.40
CA GLY A 43 3.48 -1.49 13.76
C GLY A 43 4.42 -0.86 12.70
N GLY A 44 3.87 -0.43 11.56
CA GLY A 44 4.63 0.07 10.41
C GLY A 44 5.08 -1.02 9.43
N SER A 45 4.54 -2.23 9.50
CA SER A 45 4.66 -3.23 8.42
C SER A 45 3.75 -2.88 7.26
N TYR A 46 4.00 -3.45 6.08
CA TYR A 46 3.21 -3.16 4.90
C TYR A 46 3.28 -4.29 3.88
N VAL A 47 2.18 -4.55 3.19
CA VAL A 47 2.11 -5.47 2.05
C VAL A 47 1.33 -4.84 0.91
N PHE A 48 1.69 -5.15 -0.32
CA PHE A 48 0.84 -4.89 -1.49
C PHE A 48 1.05 -5.93 -2.59
N ALA A 49 0.07 -6.02 -3.47
CA ALA A 49 0.19 -6.66 -4.77
C ALA A 49 -0.15 -5.64 -5.86
N ASP A 50 0.59 -5.71 -6.98
CA ASP A 50 0.40 -4.88 -8.17
C ASP A 50 0.12 -5.81 -9.35
N THR A 51 -1.10 -5.72 -9.88
CA THR A 51 -1.52 -6.61 -10.98
C THR A 51 -0.95 -6.23 -12.34
N ALA A 52 -0.49 -4.99 -12.52
CA ALA A 52 0.05 -4.53 -13.80
C ALA A 52 1.45 -5.10 -14.04
N THR A 53 2.27 -5.15 -12.99
CA THR A 53 3.63 -5.71 -13.03
C THR A 53 3.71 -7.17 -12.60
N GLY A 54 2.65 -7.72 -11.98
CA GLY A 54 2.68 -9.05 -11.39
C GLY A 54 3.54 -9.13 -10.11
N THR A 55 3.79 -7.99 -9.48
CA THR A 55 4.68 -7.87 -8.32
C THR A 55 3.90 -8.02 -7.01
N SER A 56 4.51 -8.70 -6.04
CA SER A 56 4.09 -8.65 -4.63
C SER A 56 5.23 -8.17 -3.75
N PHE A 57 4.92 -7.33 -2.77
CA PHE A 57 5.88 -6.78 -1.81
C PHE A 57 5.40 -7.00 -0.39
N ALA A 58 6.33 -7.32 0.51
CA ALA A 58 6.07 -7.40 1.94
C ALA A 58 7.25 -6.86 2.75
N LEU A 59 6.94 -5.97 3.70
CA LEU A 59 7.87 -5.44 4.69
C LEU A 59 7.43 -5.83 6.10
N THR A 60 8.28 -6.58 6.78
CA THR A 60 8.20 -6.83 8.22
C THR A 60 9.38 -6.17 8.93
N LYS A 61 9.15 -5.72 10.17
CA LYS A 61 10.15 -4.98 10.95
C LYS A 61 10.02 -5.34 12.42
N ASN A 62 11.16 -5.47 13.10
CA ASN A 62 11.18 -5.66 14.56
C ASN A 62 10.83 -4.36 15.32
N ARG A 63 11.22 -3.20 14.77
CA ARG A 63 10.92 -1.91 15.38
C ARG A 63 9.52 -1.44 14.97
N LEU A 64 8.61 -1.42 15.94
CA LEU A 64 7.27 -0.86 15.79
C LEU A 64 7.34 0.67 15.74
N THR A 65 6.66 1.27 14.77
CA THR A 65 6.62 2.73 14.58
C THR A 65 5.19 3.16 14.23
N PRO A 66 4.66 4.26 14.81
CA PRO A 66 3.30 4.74 14.55
C PRO A 66 3.21 5.57 13.25
N HIS A 67 4.05 5.24 12.27
CA HIS A 67 4.14 5.92 10.98
C HIS A 67 4.72 4.95 9.94
N PHE A 68 4.55 5.29 8.67
CA PHE A 68 4.86 4.38 7.56
C PHE A 68 6.02 4.83 6.66
N THR A 69 6.82 5.81 7.08
CA THR A 69 7.93 6.36 6.26
C THR A 69 8.86 5.30 5.67
N ALA A 70 9.25 4.29 6.45
CA ALA A 70 10.11 3.21 5.94
C ALA A 70 9.39 2.32 4.93
N ALA A 71 8.12 2.00 5.19
CA ALA A 71 7.30 1.20 4.27
C ALA A 71 7.10 1.91 2.93
N GLN A 72 6.75 3.20 2.96
CA GLN A 72 6.59 4.00 1.76
C GLN A 72 7.89 4.10 0.96
N ARG A 73 9.01 4.48 1.60
CA ARG A 73 10.30 4.60 0.91
C ARG A 73 10.76 3.30 0.25
N LEU A 74 10.58 2.16 0.92
CA LEU A 74 10.99 0.86 0.37
C LEU A 74 10.06 0.42 -0.75
N ALA A 75 8.75 0.63 -0.62
CA ALA A 75 7.80 0.36 -1.70
C ALA A 75 8.08 1.22 -2.95
N ASP A 76 8.36 2.52 -2.76
CA ASP A 76 8.69 3.44 -3.84
C ASP A 76 9.98 3.03 -4.56
N LEU A 77 11.03 2.68 -3.80
CA LEU A 77 12.28 2.19 -4.37
C LEU A 77 12.09 0.90 -5.16
N THR A 78 11.38 -0.09 -4.59
CA THR A 78 11.14 -1.36 -5.27
C THR A 78 10.41 -1.18 -6.60
N MET A 79 9.36 -0.34 -6.63
CA MET A 79 8.60 -0.12 -7.86
C MET A 79 9.39 0.69 -8.89
N ALA A 80 10.18 1.68 -8.46
CA ALA A 80 11.07 2.41 -9.36
C ALA A 80 12.07 1.48 -10.08
N GLU A 81 12.63 0.48 -9.36
CA GLU A 81 13.54 -0.50 -9.97
C GLU A 81 12.82 -1.45 -10.93
N ILE A 82 11.58 -1.85 -10.64
CA ILE A 82 10.77 -2.69 -11.53
C ILE A 82 10.41 -1.93 -12.81
N ASP A 83 10.01 -0.67 -12.68
CA ASP A 83 9.64 0.18 -13.80
C ASP A 83 10.86 0.48 -14.70
N ALA A 84 12.06 0.58 -14.13
CA ALA A 84 13.30 0.79 -14.90
C ALA A 84 13.76 -0.47 -15.68
N GLY A 85 13.29 -1.66 -15.28
CA GLY A 85 13.63 -2.93 -15.93
C GLY A 85 12.65 -3.41 -16.99
N THR A 86 11.54 -2.68 -17.20
CA THR A 86 10.48 -3.00 -18.17
C THR A 86 10.57 -2.07 -19.38
#